data_AF-A0A3N5K5A3-F1
#
_entry.id   AF-A0A3N5K5A3-F1
#
_cell.length_a   1.000
_cell.length_b   1.000
_cell.length_c   1.000
_cell.angle_alpha   90.00
_cell.angle_beta   90.00
_cell.angle_gamma   90.00
#
_symmetry.space_group_name_H-M   'P 1'
#
loop_
_entity.id
_entity.type
_entity.pdbx_description
1 polymer ?
#
loop_
_entity_poly.entity_id
_entity_poly.type
_entity_poly.pdbx_seq_one_letter_code
_entity_poly.pdbx_strand_id
1 'polypeptide(L)'
;MIHLDNITKKHGLIGVIVATLAASALCQSLWADEPAVGYEMSYAANQAHGNHVAKGRYQRVIDGLAGASHDPIAKYLNLCVAQTMASRYPDARRSCNRAVELSEGAARSVPADLRDEHHANWALALSNRGVLRAIRGQQGAEDDFRQAIELQAQSDVAARNLARLNAPNVDARAVVDVATAGD
;
A
#
# COMPACT_ATOMS: atom_id res chain seq x y z
N MET A 1 12.27 -92.07 -10.44
CA MET A 1 13.21 -91.15 -9.76
C MET A 1 12.41 -89.93 -9.32
N ILE A 2 12.13 -89.88 -8.00
CA ILE A 2 11.69 -88.77 -7.13
C ILE A 2 10.56 -87.82 -7.62
N HIS A 3 9.46 -87.92 -6.87
CA HIS A 3 8.31 -87.01 -6.70
C HIS A 3 8.63 -85.51 -6.70
N LEU A 4 7.66 -84.72 -7.15
CA LEU A 4 7.10 -83.62 -6.34
C LEU A 4 5.61 -83.46 -6.66
N ASP A 5 4.79 -83.88 -5.69
CA ASP A 5 3.37 -83.60 -5.59
C ASP A 5 3.10 -82.20 -5.04
N ASN A 6 1.84 -81.76 -5.23
CA ASN A 6 1.05 -80.92 -4.33
C ASN A 6 1.32 -79.40 -4.44
N ILE A 7 0.32 -78.50 -4.49
CA ILE A 7 -0.92 -78.45 -3.71
C ILE A 7 -2.06 -77.79 -4.51
N THR A 8 -3.21 -78.44 -4.44
CA THR A 8 -4.55 -77.98 -4.83
C THR A 8 -5.18 -77.05 -3.78
N LYS A 9 -6.07 -76.13 -4.21
CA LYS A 9 -7.36 -75.70 -3.58
C LYS A 9 -7.67 -74.22 -3.90
N LYS A 10 -8.91 -73.74 -4.10
CA LYS A 10 -10.25 -74.28 -4.38
C LYS A 10 -11.20 -73.05 -4.41
N HIS A 11 -12.12 -73.00 -5.39
CA HIS A 11 -13.46 -72.37 -5.41
C HIS A 11 -13.69 -70.85 -5.21
N GLY A 12 -14.64 -70.34 -6.01
CA GLY A 12 -15.67 -69.39 -5.56
C GLY A 12 -15.68 -68.05 -6.31
N LEU A 13 -16.39 -67.93 -7.44
CA LEU A 13 -17.73 -67.33 -7.58
C LEU A 13 -17.83 -65.81 -7.28
N ILE A 14 -18.17 -65.08 -8.36
CA ILE A 14 -19.17 -64.01 -8.49
C ILE A 14 -19.08 -62.77 -7.58
N GLY A 15 -19.00 -61.59 -8.22
CA GLY A 15 -19.36 -60.31 -7.60
C GLY A 15 -19.14 -59.11 -8.51
N VAL A 16 -20.08 -58.85 -9.42
CA VAL A 16 -20.21 -57.56 -10.12
C VAL A 16 -20.64 -56.51 -9.10
N ILE A 17 -19.88 -55.43 -8.95
CA ILE A 17 -20.33 -54.22 -8.24
C ILE A 17 -20.26 -53.04 -9.23
N VAL A 18 -21.43 -52.66 -9.71
CA VAL A 18 -21.67 -51.38 -10.39
C VAL A 18 -21.72 -50.30 -9.33
N ALA A 19 -20.75 -49.39 -9.32
CA ALA A 19 -20.76 -48.21 -8.48
C ALA A 19 -21.29 -47.01 -9.28
N THR A 20 -22.56 -46.68 -9.06
CA THR A 20 -23.17 -45.41 -9.47
C THR A 20 -22.59 -44.26 -8.65
N LEU A 21 -21.77 -43.41 -9.28
CA LEU A 21 -21.35 -42.14 -8.70
C LEU A 21 -22.40 -41.06 -8.98
N ALA A 22 -23.09 -40.63 -7.92
CA ALA A 22 -23.93 -39.44 -7.93
C ALA A 22 -23.04 -38.18 -7.98
N ALA A 23 -23.15 -37.41 -9.07
CA ALA A 23 -22.52 -36.10 -9.18
C ALA A 23 -23.31 -35.07 -8.37
N SER A 24 -22.89 -34.80 -7.14
CA SER A 24 -23.33 -33.63 -6.39
C SER A 24 -22.72 -32.37 -7.01
N ALA A 25 -23.57 -31.60 -7.69
CA ALA A 25 -23.25 -30.24 -8.12
C ALA A 25 -23.05 -29.36 -6.87
N LEU A 26 -21.80 -29.27 -6.40
CA LEU A 26 -21.39 -28.27 -5.43
C LEU A 26 -21.51 -26.91 -6.12
N CYS A 27 -22.54 -26.15 -5.75
CA CYS A 27 -22.63 -24.74 -6.00
C CYS A 27 -21.51 -24.06 -5.19
N GLN A 28 -20.30 -24.00 -5.75
CA GLN A 28 -19.25 -23.15 -5.22
C GLN A 28 -19.65 -21.73 -5.58
N SER A 29 -20.11 -20.97 -4.59
CA SER A 29 -20.14 -19.53 -4.66
C SER A 29 -18.72 -19.06 -5.00
N LEU A 30 -18.48 -18.71 -6.27
CA LEU A 30 -17.37 -17.85 -6.64
C LEU A 30 -17.64 -16.49 -6.00
N TRP A 31 -17.28 -16.34 -4.73
CA TRP A 31 -16.86 -15.04 -4.23
C TRP A 31 -15.50 -14.82 -4.87
N ALA A 32 -15.51 -14.18 -6.04
CA ALA A 32 -14.35 -13.42 -6.43
C ALA A 32 -14.17 -12.37 -5.33
N ASP A 33 -13.21 -12.59 -4.42
CA ASP A 33 -12.73 -11.53 -3.55
C ASP A 33 -12.34 -10.39 -4.50
N GLU A 34 -13.09 -9.29 -4.46
CA GLU A 34 -12.67 -8.08 -5.17
C GLU A 34 -11.27 -7.74 -4.65
N PRO A 35 -10.29 -7.47 -5.53
CA PRO A 35 -8.94 -7.19 -5.12
C PRO A 35 -8.98 -5.99 -4.18
N ALA A 36 -8.47 -6.19 -2.96
CA ALA A 36 -8.49 -5.15 -1.95
C ALA A 36 -7.74 -3.92 -2.47
N VAL A 37 -8.39 -2.75 -2.40
CA VAL A 37 -7.83 -1.50 -2.92
C VAL A 37 -6.99 -0.85 -1.82
N GLY A 38 -5.69 -0.74 -2.05
CA GLY A 38 -4.76 -0.10 -1.12
C GLY A 38 -4.83 1.43 -1.13
N TYR A 39 -4.28 2.06 -0.10
CA TYR A 39 -4.09 3.51 -0.04
C TYR A 39 -2.96 3.96 -0.98
N GLU A 40 -3.02 5.20 -1.44
CA GLU A 40 -2.00 5.80 -2.31
C GLU A 40 -1.15 6.81 -1.54
N MET A 41 0.17 6.64 -1.52
CA MET A 41 1.10 7.67 -1.06
C MET A 41 1.80 8.33 -2.25
N SER A 42 2.00 9.63 -2.18
CA SER A 42 2.63 10.41 -3.25
C SER A 42 4.09 10.74 -2.94
N TYR A 43 4.96 10.73 -3.94
CA TYR A 43 6.39 11.05 -3.76
C TYR A 43 6.89 12.06 -4.80
N ALA A 44 7.92 12.83 -4.43
CA ALA A 44 8.58 13.78 -5.30
C ALA A 44 9.52 13.02 -6.26
N ALA A 45 9.09 12.82 -7.51
CA ALA A 45 9.75 11.90 -8.45
C ALA A 45 11.15 12.35 -8.89
N ASN A 46 11.32 13.64 -9.17
CA ASN A 46 12.54 14.21 -9.75
C ASN A 46 13.56 14.69 -8.69
N GLN A 47 13.24 14.54 -7.41
CA GLN A 47 14.03 15.05 -6.29
C GLN A 47 14.27 13.96 -5.25
N ALA A 48 15.29 14.16 -4.40
CA ALA A 48 15.52 13.36 -3.19
C ALA A 48 15.31 11.83 -3.36
N HIS A 49 16.03 11.19 -4.28
CA HIS A 49 15.92 9.76 -4.57
C HIS A 49 14.52 9.26 -5.04
N GLY A 50 13.65 10.12 -5.59
CA GLY A 50 12.32 9.73 -6.09
C GLY A 50 12.33 8.60 -7.12
N ASN A 51 13.33 8.55 -8.00
CA ASN A 51 13.62 7.41 -8.89
C ASN A 51 13.66 6.05 -8.16
N HIS A 52 14.21 6.02 -6.95
CA HIS A 52 14.30 4.80 -6.16
C HIS A 52 12.96 4.45 -5.52
N VAL A 53 12.14 5.44 -5.14
CA VAL A 53 10.75 5.22 -4.70
C VAL A 53 9.97 4.56 -5.84
N ALA A 54 9.96 5.17 -7.03
CA ALA A 54 9.27 4.69 -8.23
C ALA A 54 9.57 3.23 -8.62
N LYS A 55 10.72 2.70 -8.19
CA LYS A 55 11.20 1.36 -8.54
C LYS A 55 11.15 0.40 -7.34
N GLY A 56 10.42 0.76 -6.29
CA GLY A 56 10.27 -0.05 -5.07
C GLY A 56 11.56 -0.22 -4.26
N ARG A 57 12.62 0.56 -4.53
CA ARG A 57 13.92 0.44 -3.85
C ARG A 57 13.95 1.27 -2.58
N TYR A 58 12.99 1.03 -1.69
CA TYR A 58 12.77 1.84 -0.48
C TYR A 58 13.99 1.88 0.45
N GLN A 59 14.71 0.75 0.60
CA GLN A 59 15.92 0.74 1.43
C GLN A 59 17.02 1.67 0.88
N ARG A 60 17.17 1.78 -0.45
CA ARG A 60 18.11 2.72 -1.07
C ARG A 60 17.73 4.18 -0.79
N VAL A 61 16.43 4.49 -0.76
CA VAL A 61 15.93 5.83 -0.38
C VAL A 61 16.29 6.13 1.08
N ILE A 62 16.00 5.18 1.97
CA ILE A 62 16.24 5.33 3.42
C ILE A 62 17.73 5.54 3.71
N ASP A 63 18.60 4.72 3.12
CA ASP A 63 20.04 4.82 3.32
C ASP A 63 20.60 6.10 2.69
N GLY A 64 20.16 6.44 1.48
CA GLY A 64 20.63 7.62 0.74
C GLY A 64 20.22 8.95 1.38
N LEU A 65 19.12 8.99 2.11
CA LEU A 65 18.58 10.20 2.75
C LEU A 65 18.82 10.27 4.26
N ALA A 66 19.72 9.46 4.82
CA ALA A 66 20.04 9.48 6.24
C ALA A 66 20.66 10.82 6.70
N GLY A 67 21.41 11.49 5.82
CA GLY A 67 22.12 12.75 6.09
C GLY A 67 21.32 14.02 5.77
N ALA A 68 21.95 15.20 5.87
CA ALA A 68 21.33 16.47 5.48
C ALA A 68 20.99 16.50 3.97
N SER A 69 20.00 17.30 3.59
CA SER A 69 19.57 17.50 2.19
C SER A 69 19.41 18.99 1.90
N HIS A 70 19.76 19.41 0.69
CA HIS A 70 19.49 20.77 0.20
C HIS A 70 18.01 21.02 -0.04
N ASP A 71 17.24 19.95 -0.26
CA ASP A 71 15.78 19.97 -0.33
C ASP A 71 15.21 19.14 0.83
N PRO A 72 14.89 19.76 1.97
CA PRO A 72 14.39 19.05 3.13
C PRO A 72 12.93 18.59 2.94
N ILE A 73 12.10 19.30 2.18
CA ILE A 73 10.70 18.91 1.96
C ILE A 73 10.64 17.63 1.13
N ALA A 74 11.27 17.61 -0.05
CA ALA A 74 11.29 16.41 -0.89
C ALA A 74 11.96 15.22 -0.20
N LYS A 75 13.02 15.48 0.59
CA LYS A 75 13.63 14.44 1.45
C LYS A 75 12.60 13.79 2.35
N TYR A 76 11.86 14.57 3.13
CA TYR A 76 10.96 14.01 4.14
C TYR A 76 9.68 13.43 3.53
N LEU A 77 9.21 13.95 2.39
CA LEU A 77 8.17 13.31 1.58
C LEU A 77 8.60 11.91 1.15
N ASN A 78 9.77 11.79 0.50
CA ASN A 78 10.24 10.51 -0.02
C ASN A 78 10.63 9.52 1.09
N LEU A 79 11.17 10.00 2.23
CA LEU A 79 11.39 9.17 3.42
C LEU A 79 10.08 8.68 4.03
N CYS A 80 9.05 9.53 4.12
CA CYS A 80 7.74 9.16 4.62
C CYS A 80 7.16 7.99 3.81
N VAL A 81 7.20 8.07 2.48
CA VAL A 81 6.77 6.99 1.58
C VAL A 81 7.63 5.74 1.77
N ALA A 82 8.95 5.84 1.59
CA ALA A 82 9.84 4.69 1.63
C ALA A 82 9.81 3.95 2.97
N GLN A 83 9.75 4.68 4.09
CA GLN A 83 9.66 4.06 5.42
C GLN A 83 8.29 3.44 5.68
N THR A 84 7.21 4.02 5.14
CA THR A 84 5.87 3.41 5.22
C THR A 84 5.84 2.10 4.43
N MET A 85 6.31 2.12 3.19
CA MET A 85 6.38 0.94 2.31
C MET A 85 7.31 -0.15 2.87
N ALA A 86 8.38 0.23 3.56
CA ALA A 86 9.27 -0.69 4.26
C ALA A 86 8.76 -1.12 5.65
N SER A 87 7.53 -0.74 6.03
CA SER A 87 6.93 -1.03 7.34
C SER A 87 7.73 -0.52 8.56
N ARG A 88 8.58 0.49 8.36
CA ARG A 88 9.36 1.17 9.42
C ARG A 88 8.54 2.29 10.06
N TYR A 89 7.38 1.95 10.60
CA TYR A 89 6.37 2.92 11.02
C TYR A 89 6.83 3.98 12.04
N PRO A 90 7.68 3.68 13.04
CA PRO A 90 8.19 4.71 13.93
C PRO A 90 9.02 5.78 13.20
N ASP A 91 9.79 5.36 12.20
CA ASP A 91 10.60 6.26 11.37
C ASP A 91 9.70 7.03 10.39
N ALA A 92 8.79 6.31 9.73
CA ALA A 92 7.80 6.89 8.82
C ALA A 92 7.02 8.01 9.51
N ARG A 93 6.55 7.80 10.74
CA ARG A 93 5.83 8.81 11.52
C ARG A 93 6.65 10.08 11.70
N ARG A 94 7.95 9.96 12.02
CA ARG A 94 8.82 11.13 12.17
C ARG A 94 8.98 11.85 10.84
N SER A 95 9.19 11.12 9.75
CA SER A 95 9.36 11.70 8.41
C SER A 95 8.08 12.37 7.90
N CYS A 96 6.91 11.72 8.02
CA CYS A 96 5.64 12.29 7.58
C CYS A 96 5.27 13.55 8.40
N ASN A 97 5.47 13.52 9.73
CA ASN A 97 5.25 14.71 10.55
C ASN A 97 6.17 15.86 10.15
N ARG A 98 7.45 15.57 9.90
CA ARG A 98 8.42 16.59 9.49
C ARG A 98 8.12 17.15 8.09
N ALA A 99 7.65 16.31 7.16
CA ALA A 99 7.19 16.76 5.85
C ALA A 99 6.03 17.76 5.95
N VAL A 100 5.05 17.48 6.81
CA VAL A 100 3.91 18.40 7.04
C VAL A 100 4.40 19.71 7.64
N GLU A 101 5.19 19.66 8.72
CA GLU A 101 5.69 20.84 9.42
C GLU A 101 6.48 21.77 8.49
N LEU A 102 7.39 21.22 7.68
CA LEU A 102 8.19 21.99 6.74
C LEU A 102 7.35 22.60 5.61
N SER A 103 6.42 21.82 5.05
CA SER A 103 5.58 22.29 3.93
C SER A 103 4.58 23.35 4.38
N GLU A 104 3.98 23.18 5.56
CA GLU A 104 3.12 24.18 6.21
C GLU A 104 3.91 25.48 6.48
N GLY A 105 5.11 25.36 7.05
CA GLY A 105 5.99 26.50 7.30
C GLY A 105 6.33 27.25 6.03
N ALA A 106 6.68 26.53 4.95
CA ALA A 106 6.97 27.12 3.65
C ALA A 106 5.75 27.85 3.06
N ALA A 107 4.58 27.20 3.03
CA ALA A 107 3.34 27.78 2.54
C ALA A 107 2.91 29.05 3.29
N ARG A 108 3.13 29.09 4.61
CA ARG A 108 2.81 30.26 5.44
C ARG A 108 3.80 31.41 5.27
N SER A 109 5.03 31.11 4.85
CA SER A 109 6.11 32.10 4.74
C SER A 109 6.09 32.86 3.41
N VAL A 110 5.35 32.38 2.41
CA VAL A 110 5.25 33.03 1.10
C VAL A 110 4.01 33.93 0.97
N PRO A 111 4.09 34.98 0.13
CA PRO A 111 2.94 35.77 -0.31
C PRO A 111 1.83 34.90 -0.89
N ALA A 112 0.57 35.35 -0.79
CA ALA A 112 -0.61 34.56 -1.14
C ALA A 112 -0.64 34.10 -2.61
N ASP A 113 -0.09 34.91 -3.52
CA ASP A 113 0.01 34.66 -4.95
C ASP A 113 1.05 33.60 -5.34
N LEU A 114 1.94 33.22 -4.42
CA LEU A 114 2.97 32.19 -4.63
C LEU A 114 2.67 30.89 -3.86
N ARG A 115 1.48 30.76 -3.28
CA ARG A 115 1.15 29.64 -2.40
C ARG A 115 0.87 28.34 -3.11
N ASP A 116 0.53 28.35 -4.39
CA ASP A 116 0.02 27.17 -5.09
C ASP A 116 0.98 25.98 -5.02
N GLU A 117 2.27 26.19 -5.32
CA GLU A 117 3.29 25.14 -5.22
C GLU A 117 3.52 24.66 -3.77
N HIS A 118 3.56 25.60 -2.82
CA HIS A 118 3.77 25.25 -1.42
C HIS A 118 2.55 24.54 -0.80
N HIS A 119 1.34 24.91 -1.21
CA HIS A 119 0.10 24.21 -0.87
C HIS A 119 0.07 22.81 -1.48
N ALA A 120 0.60 22.62 -2.70
CA ALA A 120 0.73 21.30 -3.28
C ALA A 120 1.62 20.40 -2.42
N ASN A 121 2.81 20.84 -2.04
CA ASN A 121 3.70 20.08 -1.15
C ASN A 121 3.06 19.78 0.22
N TRP A 122 2.34 20.75 0.78
CA TRP A 122 1.65 20.56 2.06
C TRP A 122 0.49 19.55 1.95
N ALA A 123 -0.33 19.62 0.91
CA ALA A 123 -1.40 18.68 0.65
C ALA A 123 -0.86 17.24 0.47
N LEU A 124 0.26 17.09 -0.25
CA LEU A 124 0.93 15.79 -0.41
C LEU A 124 1.43 15.24 0.93
N ALA A 125 2.07 16.09 1.75
CA ALA A 125 2.57 15.69 3.06
C ALA A 125 1.43 15.27 4.00
N LEU A 126 0.32 16.01 3.99
CA LEU A 126 -0.89 15.68 4.76
C LEU A 126 -1.49 14.37 4.29
N SER A 127 -1.72 14.20 2.98
CA SER A 127 -2.23 12.95 2.42
C SER A 127 -1.37 11.75 2.83
N ASN A 128 -0.05 11.86 2.70
CA ASN A 128 0.88 10.80 3.11
C ASN A 128 0.81 10.48 4.60
N ARG A 129 0.75 11.51 5.47
CA ARG A 129 0.57 11.30 6.91
C ARG A 129 -0.78 10.63 7.21
N GLY A 130 -1.83 11.03 6.50
CA GLY A 130 -3.16 10.43 6.58
C GLY A 130 -3.15 8.95 6.25
N VAL A 131 -2.46 8.54 5.18
CA VAL A 131 -2.27 7.12 4.84
C VAL A 131 -1.56 6.38 5.97
N LEU A 132 -0.43 6.90 6.46
CA LEU A 132 0.27 6.26 7.58
C LEU A 132 -0.62 6.11 8.82
N ARG A 133 -1.46 7.09 9.13
CA ARG A 133 -2.40 7.01 10.24
C ARG A 133 -3.46 5.94 9.98
N ALA A 134 -4.05 5.92 8.79
CA ALA A 134 -5.08 4.97 8.39
C ALA A 134 -4.59 3.52 8.50
N ILE A 135 -3.42 3.20 7.92
CA ILE A 135 -2.87 1.83 7.97
C ILE A 135 -2.49 1.37 9.37
N ARG A 136 -2.28 2.33 10.29
CA ARG A 136 -1.95 2.07 11.69
C ARG A 136 -3.17 2.11 12.61
N GLY A 137 -4.37 2.35 12.08
CA GLY A 137 -5.59 2.54 12.87
C GLY A 137 -5.51 3.72 13.83
N GLN A 138 -4.74 4.75 13.47
CA GLN A 138 -4.60 5.98 14.26
C GLN A 138 -5.68 6.99 13.88
N GLN A 139 -6.14 7.75 14.86
CA GLN A 139 -7.05 8.87 14.65
C GLN A 139 -6.39 9.98 13.81
N GLY A 140 -7.22 10.83 13.20
CA GLY A 140 -6.77 12.00 12.43
C GLY A 140 -6.30 11.70 11.00
N ALA A 141 -6.52 10.48 10.48
CA ALA A 141 -6.31 10.21 9.06
C ALA A 141 -7.30 10.98 8.18
N GLU A 142 -8.56 10.99 8.58
CA GLU A 142 -9.64 11.71 7.91
C GLU A 142 -9.39 13.22 7.85
N ASP A 143 -8.97 13.81 8.97
CA ASP A 143 -8.64 15.24 9.07
C ASP A 143 -7.48 15.61 8.14
N ASP A 144 -6.44 14.77 8.08
CA ASP A 144 -5.31 14.98 7.18
C ASP A 144 -5.75 14.95 5.71
N PHE A 145 -6.62 14.01 5.32
CA PHE A 145 -7.13 13.96 3.96
C PHE A 145 -8.02 15.16 3.62
N ARG A 146 -8.92 15.56 4.54
CA ARG A 146 -9.78 16.73 4.33
C ARG A 146 -8.97 18.01 4.19
N GLN A 147 -7.99 18.20 5.06
CA GLN A 147 -7.13 19.37 4.99
C GLN A 147 -6.31 19.39 3.68
N ALA A 148 -5.83 18.23 3.22
CA ALA A 148 -5.17 18.14 1.92
C ALA A 148 -6.09 18.50 0.74
N ILE A 149 -7.38 18.15 0.80
CA ILE A 149 -8.39 18.51 -0.21
C ILE A 149 -8.67 20.02 -0.18
N GLU A 150 -8.78 20.62 1.00
CA GLU A 150 -9.04 22.05 1.18
C GLU A 150 -7.91 22.94 0.62
N LEU A 151 -6.68 22.43 0.63
CA LEU A 151 -5.53 23.10 0.02
C LEU A 151 -5.58 23.14 -1.53
N GLN A 152 -6.59 22.48 -2.14
CA GLN A 152 -6.86 22.48 -3.59
C GLN A 152 -5.64 22.14 -4.45
N ALA A 153 -4.78 21.23 -3.97
CA ALA A 153 -3.68 20.75 -4.78
C ALA A 153 -4.21 20.00 -6.02
N GLN A 154 -3.48 20.05 -7.13
CA GLN A 154 -3.84 19.43 -8.41
C GLN A 154 -3.96 17.89 -8.38
N SER A 155 -3.90 17.26 -7.21
CA SER A 155 -3.86 15.82 -7.02
C SER A 155 -5.09 15.31 -6.25
N ASP A 156 -5.88 14.45 -6.91
CA ASP A 156 -7.05 13.79 -6.33
C ASP A 156 -6.70 12.65 -5.34
N VAL A 157 -5.41 12.42 -5.05
CA VAL A 157 -4.95 11.31 -4.19
C VAL A 157 -5.60 11.36 -2.80
N ALA A 158 -5.66 12.55 -2.19
CA ALA A 158 -6.27 12.72 -0.87
C ALA A 158 -7.77 12.38 -0.87
N ALA A 159 -8.50 12.80 -1.91
CA ALA A 159 -9.92 12.47 -2.09
C ALA A 159 -10.14 10.97 -2.28
N ARG A 160 -9.31 10.31 -3.11
CA ARG A 160 -9.37 8.85 -3.28
C ARG A 160 -9.07 8.10 -1.98
N ASN A 161 -8.08 8.54 -1.21
CA ASN A 161 -7.76 7.94 0.07
C ASN A 161 -8.83 8.16 1.13
N LEU A 162 -9.47 9.34 1.15
CA LEU A 162 -10.62 9.58 2.01
C LEU A 162 -11.80 8.66 1.65
N ALA A 163 -12.06 8.47 0.36
CA ALA A 163 -13.10 7.54 -0.11
C ALA A 163 -12.79 6.11 0.34
N ARG A 164 -11.52 5.68 0.26
CA ARG A 164 -11.03 4.39 0.76
C ARG A 164 -11.18 4.23 2.26
N LEU A 165 -10.85 5.26 3.04
CA LEU A 165 -11.00 5.24 4.50
C LEU A 165 -12.44 4.91 4.93
N ASN A 166 -13.42 5.32 4.13
CA ASN A 166 -14.84 5.11 4.39
C ASN A 166 -15.42 3.84 3.71
N ALA A 167 -14.62 3.09 2.95
CA ALA A 167 -15.08 1.92 2.20
C ALA A 167 -15.01 0.62 3.04
N PRO A 168 -15.96 -0.31 2.86
CA PRO A 168 -16.03 -1.54 3.66
C PRO A 168 -14.93 -2.57 3.36
N ASN A 169 -14.28 -2.49 2.19
CA ASN A 169 -13.37 -3.54 1.67
C ASN A 169 -11.93 -3.06 1.40
N VAL A 170 -11.44 -2.07 2.16
CA VAL A 170 -10.06 -1.60 2.00
C VAL A 170 -9.09 -2.48 2.79
N ASP A 171 -8.08 -3.01 2.11
CA ASP A 171 -6.92 -3.56 2.80
C ASP A 171 -6.08 -2.39 3.31
N ALA A 172 -6.32 -2.03 4.56
CA ALA A 172 -5.60 -0.97 5.22
C ALA A 172 -4.09 -1.25 5.34
N ARG A 173 -3.58 -2.43 4.97
CA ARG A 173 -2.14 -2.71 4.92
C ARG A 173 -1.56 -2.55 3.52
N ALA A 174 -2.38 -2.50 2.49
CA ALA A 174 -1.94 -2.27 1.13
C ALA A 174 -1.70 -0.76 0.92
N VAL A 175 -0.50 -0.43 0.48
CA VAL A 175 -0.11 0.93 0.08
C VAL A 175 0.53 0.84 -1.29
N VAL A 176 0.22 1.81 -2.16
CA VAL A 176 0.86 2.00 -3.46
C VAL A 176 1.50 3.38 -3.52
N ASP A 177 2.58 3.54 -4.27
CA ASP A 177 3.23 4.83 -4.48
C ASP A 177 2.86 5.44 -5.83
N VAL A 178 2.56 6.73 -5.82
CA VAL A 178 2.15 7.51 -6.99
C VAL A 178 3.13 8.65 -7.20
N ALA A 179 3.66 8.77 -8.41
CA ALA A 179 4.54 9.88 -8.77
C ALA A 179 3.77 11.20 -8.76
N THR A 180 4.35 12.25 -8.20
CA THR A 180 3.89 13.62 -8.46
C THR A 180 4.69 14.20 -9.61
N ALA A 181 4.01 14.90 -10.52
CA ALA A 181 4.70 15.77 -11.46
C ALA A 181 5.41 16.85 -10.64
N GLY A 182 6.73 16.83 -10.66
CA GLY A 182 7.54 17.98 -10.24
C GLY A 182 8.00 18.64 -11.52
N ASP A 183 7.58 19.87 -11.72
CA ASP A 183 7.96 20.71 -12.87
C ASP A 183 9.48 20.95 -12.91
#